data_AF-A0A540UUJ4-F1
#
_entry.id   AF-A0A540UUJ4-F1
#
_cell.length_a   1.000
_cell.length_b   1.000
_cell.length_c   1.000
_cell.angle_alpha   90.00
_cell.angle_beta   90.00
_cell.angle_gamma   90.00
#
_symmetry.space_group_name_H-M   'P 1'
#
loop_
_entity.id
_entity.type
_entity.pdbx_description
1 polymer ?
#
loop_
_entity_poly.entity_id
_entity_poly.type
_entity_poly.pdbx_seq_one_letter_code
_entity_poly.pdbx_strand_id
1 'polypeptide(L)'
;MAEQQNINQFGREELIDILQYLYVQIDEFFTIKNKMSSIVEQTISTRVKQATTAKYNRNGNIGGIIFALMGVVELGNNFFNALFMMGVMYLFGQAAVRLFMWLMARPTNKKHSAFGLNYTVNVLSKKQLEKVTQEATVEAEHSQEYQSLLADKLALESNQTLLYFLSLIPDNFANLTDFAGMLVWLQDFRATNFQEAANLWRTEQHQQSVMNQQKKWRNNWRGVMLKFHNCVIRRSDFVRGRLIWKMPRQGQLSRMRELMKN
;
A
#
# COMPACT_ATOMS: atom_id res chain seq x y z
N MET A 1 -2.78 27.79 -37.86
CA MET A 1 -1.80 27.18 -36.94
C MET A 1 -1.14 28.33 -36.21
N ALA A 2 -1.46 28.53 -34.93
CA ALA A 2 -0.84 29.57 -34.12
C ALA A 2 0.57 29.11 -33.73
N GLU A 3 1.58 29.99 -33.84
CA GLU A 3 2.89 29.75 -33.24
C GLU A 3 2.72 29.48 -31.76
N GLN A 4 3.13 28.29 -31.31
CA GLN A 4 3.09 27.91 -29.90
C GLN A 4 4.16 28.73 -29.18
N GLN A 5 3.75 29.66 -28.31
CA GLN A 5 4.67 30.48 -27.53
C GLN A 5 5.61 29.59 -26.73
N ASN A 6 6.90 29.90 -26.72
CA ASN A 6 7.87 29.16 -25.92
C ASN A 6 7.76 29.63 -24.46
N ILE A 7 7.74 28.71 -23.49
CA ILE A 7 7.67 29.05 -22.07
C ILE A 7 8.75 30.05 -21.60
N ASN A 8 9.90 30.11 -22.29
CA ASN A 8 10.94 31.09 -21.99
C ASN A 8 10.60 32.54 -22.38
N GLN A 9 9.47 32.77 -23.07
CA GLN A 9 9.01 34.11 -23.46
C GLN A 9 8.27 34.83 -22.32
N PHE A 10 7.84 34.11 -21.27
CA PHE A 10 7.18 34.69 -20.11
C PHE A 10 8.17 35.33 -19.15
N GLY A 11 7.78 36.46 -18.57
CA GLY A 11 8.55 37.10 -17.49
C GLY A 11 8.57 36.23 -16.23
N ARG A 12 9.50 36.50 -15.30
CA ARG A 12 9.61 35.75 -14.04
C ARG A 12 8.30 35.69 -13.25
N GLU A 13 7.63 36.83 -13.08
CA GLU A 13 6.37 36.89 -12.31
C GLU A 13 5.27 36.07 -12.99
N GLU A 14 5.14 36.19 -14.32
CA GLU A 14 4.20 35.39 -15.11
C GLU A 14 4.51 33.89 -15.02
N LEU A 15 5.80 33.51 -15.01
CA LEU A 15 6.23 32.13 -14.82
C LEU A 15 5.89 31.60 -13.42
N ILE A 16 6.02 32.44 -12.38
CA ILE A 16 5.63 32.07 -11.02
C ILE A 16 4.12 31.82 -10.99
N ASP A 17 3.31 32.73 -11.55
CA ASP A 17 1.86 32.58 -11.60
C ASP A 17 1.43 31.32 -12.38
N ILE A 18 2.04 31.07 -13.54
CA ILE A 18 1.77 29.87 -14.36
C ILE A 18 2.15 28.60 -13.60
N LEU A 19 3.37 28.52 -13.06
CA LEU A 19 3.83 27.33 -12.34
C LEU A 19 3.05 27.10 -11.05
N GLN A 20 2.64 28.15 -10.35
CA GLN A 20 1.81 28.05 -9.16
C GLN A 20 0.40 27.55 -9.51
N TYR A 21 -0.19 28.10 -10.57
CA TYR A 21 -1.47 27.60 -11.09
C TYR A 21 -1.39 26.12 -11.44
N LEU A 22 -0.38 25.72 -12.23
CA LEU A 22 -0.16 24.33 -12.60
C LEU A 22 0.08 23.41 -11.41
N TYR A 23 0.87 23.87 -10.43
CA TYR A 23 1.12 23.14 -9.20
C TYR A 23 -0.20 22.84 -8.45
N VAL A 24 -1.02 23.87 -8.23
CA VAL A 24 -2.30 23.72 -7.52
C VAL A 24 -3.25 22.78 -8.27
N GLN A 25 -3.39 22.93 -9.59
CA GLN A 25 -4.28 22.10 -10.39
C GLN A 25 -3.84 20.63 -10.44
N ILE A 26 -2.55 20.36 -10.58
CA ILE A 26 -2.03 18.99 -10.54
C ILE A 26 -2.15 18.37 -9.14
N ASP A 27 -1.91 19.16 -8.08
CA ASP A 27 -2.08 18.70 -6.69
C ASP A 27 -3.54 18.30 -6.41
N GLU A 28 -4.47 19.13 -6.88
CA GLU A 28 -5.91 18.87 -6.79
C GLU A 28 -6.28 17.59 -7.54
N PHE A 29 -5.75 17.38 -8.74
CA PHE A 29 -5.93 16.13 -9.49
C PHE A 29 -5.45 14.89 -8.72
N PHE A 30 -4.25 14.94 -8.12
CA PHE A 30 -3.75 13.84 -7.29
C PHE A 30 -4.60 13.63 -6.04
N THR A 31 -5.05 14.71 -5.42
CA THR A 31 -5.92 14.67 -4.24
C THR A 31 -7.25 14.00 -4.56
N ILE A 32 -7.90 14.38 -5.67
CA ILE A 32 -9.14 13.76 -6.15
C ILE A 32 -8.92 12.26 -6.41
N LYS A 33 -7.86 11.90 -7.14
CA LYS A 33 -7.52 10.50 -7.42
C LYS A 33 -7.32 9.67 -6.15
N ASN A 34 -6.62 10.22 -5.15
CA ASN A 34 -6.41 9.57 -3.86
C ASN A 34 -7.72 9.38 -3.09
N LYS A 35 -8.60 10.39 -3.08
CA LYS A 35 -9.93 10.30 -2.46
C LYS A 35 -10.79 9.21 -3.14
N MET A 36 -10.82 9.18 -4.47
CA MET A 36 -11.53 8.14 -5.24
C MET A 36 -11.01 6.74 -4.90
N SER A 37 -9.68 6.54 -4.86
CA SER A 37 -9.07 5.26 -4.46
C SER A 37 -9.47 4.87 -3.04
N SER A 38 -9.44 5.83 -2.10
CA SER A 38 -9.84 5.60 -0.71
C SER A 38 -11.31 5.17 -0.59
N ILE A 39 -12.22 5.79 -1.33
CA ILE A 39 -13.65 5.40 -1.32
C ILE A 39 -13.81 3.96 -1.79
N VAL A 40 -13.14 3.58 -2.89
CA VAL A 40 -13.16 2.21 -3.42
C VAL A 40 -12.59 1.23 -2.39
N GLU A 41 -11.44 1.54 -1.80
CA GLU A 41 -10.80 0.71 -0.78
C GLU A 41 -11.67 0.52 0.47
N GLN A 42 -12.28 1.59 0.97
CA GLN A 42 -13.15 1.53 2.13
C GLN A 42 -14.41 0.71 1.85
N THR A 43 -15.03 0.91 0.69
CA THR A 43 -16.24 0.17 0.28
C THR A 43 -15.95 -1.32 0.12
N ILE A 44 -14.87 -1.68 -0.58
CA ILE A 44 -14.40 -3.07 -0.67
C ILE A 44 -14.14 -3.65 0.71
N SER A 45 -13.40 -2.94 1.57
CA SER A 45 -13.07 -3.45 2.90
C SER A 45 -14.33 -3.73 3.73
N THR A 46 -15.34 -2.88 3.62
CA THR A 46 -16.62 -2.99 4.34
C THR A 46 -17.43 -4.16 3.81
N ARG A 47 -17.57 -4.29 2.48
CA ARG A 47 -18.31 -5.39 1.84
C ARG A 47 -17.65 -6.74 2.08
N VAL A 48 -16.32 -6.82 1.99
CA VAL A 48 -15.59 -8.05 2.32
C VAL A 48 -15.78 -8.42 3.78
N LYS A 49 -15.72 -7.47 4.72
CA LYS A 49 -16.01 -7.73 6.14
C LYS A 49 -17.44 -8.24 6.34
N GLN A 50 -18.44 -7.60 5.74
CA GLN A 50 -19.85 -8.03 5.83
C GLN A 50 -20.03 -9.45 5.28
N ALA A 51 -19.51 -9.74 4.08
CA ALA A 51 -19.60 -11.06 3.47
C ALA A 51 -18.88 -12.14 4.30
N THR A 52 -17.74 -11.80 4.88
CA THR A 52 -16.98 -12.69 5.77
C THR A 52 -17.78 -13.02 7.03
N THR A 53 -18.31 -12.00 7.72
CA THR A 53 -19.11 -12.17 8.93
C THR A 53 -20.38 -12.95 8.66
N ALA A 54 -21.07 -12.67 7.54
CA ALA A 54 -22.25 -13.42 7.13
C ALA A 54 -21.93 -14.90 6.89
N LYS A 55 -20.83 -15.20 6.21
CA LYS A 55 -20.38 -16.59 5.97
C LYS A 55 -19.95 -17.29 7.26
N TYR A 56 -19.24 -16.60 8.14
CA TYR A 56 -18.83 -17.10 9.45
C TYR A 56 -20.04 -17.46 10.32
N ASN A 57 -21.03 -16.56 10.41
CA ASN A 57 -22.26 -16.80 11.16
C ASN A 57 -23.10 -17.93 10.55
N ARG A 58 -23.25 -17.95 9.21
CA ARG A 58 -23.95 -19.02 8.49
C ARG A 58 -23.33 -20.38 8.78
N ASN A 59 -22.01 -20.49 8.70
CA ASN A 59 -21.34 -21.77 8.94
C ASN A 59 -21.43 -22.20 10.41
N GLY A 60 -21.33 -21.26 11.35
CA GLY A 60 -21.58 -21.52 12.77
C GLY A 60 -23.00 -22.07 12.99
N ASN A 61 -24.01 -21.43 12.40
CA ASN A 61 -25.40 -21.88 12.51
C ASN A 61 -25.61 -23.28 11.90
N ILE A 62 -25.02 -23.56 10.72
CA ILE A 62 -25.05 -24.91 10.10
C ILE A 62 -24.42 -25.94 11.03
N GLY A 63 -23.26 -25.62 11.63
CA GLY A 63 -22.61 -26.45 12.64
C GLY A 63 -23.53 -26.76 13.81
N GLY A 64 -24.17 -25.74 14.38
CA GLY A 64 -25.14 -25.92 15.45
C GLY A 64 -26.28 -26.87 15.08
N ILE A 65 -26.87 -26.72 13.88
CA ILE A 65 -27.94 -27.61 13.41
C ILE A 65 -27.47 -29.06 13.32
N ILE A 66 -26.28 -29.30 12.76
CA ILE A 66 -25.72 -30.65 12.59
C ILE A 66 -25.51 -31.32 13.96
N PHE A 67 -24.94 -30.61 14.94
CA PHE A 67 -24.74 -31.14 16.29
C PHE A 67 -26.05 -31.35 17.04
N ALA A 68 -27.03 -30.45 16.88
CA ALA A 68 -28.36 -30.60 17.46
C ALA A 68 -29.03 -31.89 16.97
N LEU A 69 -28.96 -32.19 15.67
CA LEU A 69 -29.53 -33.40 15.09
C LEU A 69 -28.81 -34.67 15.59
N MET A 70 -27.49 -34.66 15.75
CA MET A 70 -26.75 -35.80 16.33
C MET A 70 -27.14 -36.06 17.79
N GLY A 71 -27.30 -35.00 18.60
CA GLY A 71 -27.69 -35.12 20.00
C GLY A 71 -29.06 -35.76 20.25
N VAL A 72 -29.98 -35.68 19.27
CA VAL A 72 -31.29 -36.36 19.34
C VAL A 72 -31.16 -37.88 19.17
N VAL A 73 -30.25 -38.32 18.31
CA VAL A 73 -30.10 -39.73 17.94
C VAL A 73 -29.50 -40.55 19.09
N GLU A 74 -28.68 -39.94 19.95
CA GLU A 74 -27.90 -40.65 20.98
C GLU A 74 -28.57 -40.74 22.37
N LEU A 75 -29.62 -39.97 22.67
CA LEU A 75 -30.13 -39.80 24.06
C LEU A 75 -31.65 -39.93 24.22
N GLY A 76 -32.34 -40.46 23.21
CA GLY A 76 -33.80 -40.47 23.11
C GLY A 76 -34.51 -41.48 24.02
N ASN A 77 -34.62 -41.19 25.32
CA ASN A 77 -35.60 -41.87 26.19
C ASN A 77 -36.72 -40.94 26.71
N ASN A 78 -36.56 -39.61 26.71
CA ASN A 78 -37.60 -38.65 27.15
C ASN A 78 -37.66 -37.40 26.24
N PHE A 79 -38.87 -37.01 25.80
CA PHE A 79 -39.08 -35.87 24.87
C PHE A 79 -38.50 -34.53 25.38
N PHE A 80 -38.73 -34.19 26.65
CA PHE A 80 -38.19 -32.96 27.24
C PHE A 80 -36.66 -32.96 27.36
N ASN A 81 -36.05 -34.11 27.66
CA ASN A 81 -34.58 -34.24 27.69
C ASN A 81 -33.99 -34.11 26.29
N ALA A 82 -34.64 -34.67 25.27
CA ALA A 82 -34.21 -34.53 23.88
C ALA A 82 -34.27 -33.07 23.40
N LEU A 83 -35.35 -32.33 23.71
CA LEU A 83 -35.45 -30.89 23.41
C LEU A 83 -34.37 -30.06 24.10
N PHE A 84 -34.12 -30.32 25.38
CA PHE A 84 -33.07 -29.62 26.14
C PHE A 84 -31.68 -29.91 25.55
N MET A 85 -31.37 -31.18 25.28
CA MET A 85 -30.09 -31.58 24.69
C MET A 85 -29.88 -31.03 23.28
N MET A 86 -30.94 -30.90 22.46
CA MET A 86 -30.84 -30.20 21.17
C MET A 86 -30.37 -28.76 21.33
N GLY A 87 -30.90 -28.02 22.31
CA GLY A 87 -30.50 -26.64 22.56
C GLY A 87 -29.03 -26.53 22.98
N VAL A 88 -28.58 -27.42 23.87
CA VAL A 88 -27.18 -27.47 24.33
C VAL A 88 -26.25 -27.83 23.18
N MET A 89 -26.57 -28.88 22.43
CA MET A 89 -25.75 -29.35 21.30
C MET A 89 -25.72 -28.34 20.15
N TYR A 90 -26.81 -27.61 19.93
CA TYR A 90 -26.84 -26.49 18.98
C TYR A 90 -25.81 -25.43 19.34
N LEU A 91 -25.84 -24.92 20.58
CA LEU A 91 -24.90 -23.90 21.03
C LEU A 91 -23.45 -24.39 21.02
N PHE A 92 -23.23 -25.63 21.44
CA PHE A 92 -21.91 -26.26 21.41
C PHE A 92 -21.39 -26.40 19.96
N GLY A 93 -22.22 -26.90 19.04
CA GLY A 93 -21.87 -27.01 17.62
C GLY A 93 -21.56 -25.67 16.97
N GLN A 94 -22.33 -24.62 17.32
CA GLN A 94 -22.00 -23.25 16.88
C GLN A 94 -20.63 -22.82 17.38
N ALA A 95 -20.35 -22.99 18.67
CA ALA A 95 -19.10 -22.59 19.30
C ALA A 95 -17.90 -23.36 18.72
N ALA A 96 -18.03 -24.68 18.54
CA ALA A 96 -17.00 -25.54 18.00
C ALA A 96 -16.63 -25.16 16.56
N VAL A 97 -17.61 -24.94 15.68
CA VAL A 97 -17.37 -24.55 14.29
C VAL A 97 -16.78 -23.14 14.19
N ARG A 98 -17.25 -22.21 15.02
CA ARG A 98 -16.68 -20.84 15.10
C ARG A 98 -15.22 -20.86 15.57
N LEU A 99 -14.92 -21.62 16.61
CA LEU A 99 -13.56 -21.81 17.11
C LEU A 99 -12.67 -22.44 16.04
N PHE A 100 -13.15 -23.46 15.33
CA PHE A 100 -12.43 -24.07 14.23
C PHE A 100 -12.13 -23.07 13.11
N MET A 101 -13.10 -22.26 12.69
CA MET A 101 -12.88 -21.22 11.68
C MET A 101 -11.90 -20.15 12.14
N TRP A 102 -11.96 -19.76 13.41
CA TRP A 102 -11.01 -18.83 13.99
C TRP A 102 -9.58 -19.41 14.03
N LEU A 103 -9.41 -20.68 14.39
CA LEU A 103 -8.10 -21.37 14.35
C LEU A 103 -7.55 -21.53 12.93
N MET A 104 -8.43 -21.76 11.95
CA MET A 104 -8.06 -21.91 10.53
C MET A 104 -7.88 -20.55 9.83
N ALA A 105 -8.38 -19.46 10.41
CA ALA A 105 -8.10 -18.10 9.98
C ALA A 105 -6.68 -17.69 10.38
N ARG A 106 -5.68 -18.23 9.68
CA ARG A 106 -4.28 -17.79 9.85
C ARG A 106 -4.15 -16.32 9.41
N PRO A 107 -3.44 -15.47 10.18
CA PRO A 107 -3.08 -14.14 9.72
C PRO A 107 -2.18 -14.28 8.50
N THR A 108 -2.62 -13.80 7.34
CA THR A 108 -1.74 -13.76 6.16
C THR A 108 -0.70 -12.67 6.39
N ASN A 109 0.51 -13.07 6.83
CA ASN A 109 1.70 -12.23 7.00
C ASN A 109 2.26 -11.68 5.66
N LYS A 110 1.40 -11.25 4.73
CA LYS A 110 1.82 -10.54 3.52
C LYS A 110 1.46 -9.07 3.69
N LYS A 111 2.48 -8.25 3.97
CA LYS A 111 2.45 -6.78 3.94
C LYS A 111 2.11 -6.17 2.57
N HIS A 112 1.49 -6.93 1.66
CA HIS A 112 1.15 -6.53 0.28
C HIS A 112 -0.29 -6.90 -0.08
N SER A 113 -1.20 -6.87 0.88
CA SER A 113 -2.63 -6.72 0.57
C SER A 113 -2.86 -5.22 0.39
N ALA A 114 -3.04 -4.77 -0.85
CA ALA A 114 -3.36 -3.37 -1.18
C ALA A 114 -4.64 -2.84 -0.49
N PHE A 115 -5.37 -3.69 0.24
CA PHE A 115 -6.66 -3.38 0.84
C PHE A 115 -6.71 -3.55 2.37
N GLY A 116 -5.58 -3.74 3.07
CA GLY A 116 -5.57 -3.80 4.54
C GLY A 116 -6.39 -4.96 5.17
N LEU A 117 -6.82 -5.93 4.34
CA LEU A 117 -7.67 -7.07 4.73
C LEU A 117 -6.82 -8.22 5.28
N ASN A 118 -6.17 -8.05 6.44
CA ASN A 118 -5.30 -9.10 7.01
C ASN A 118 -6.03 -10.17 7.85
N TYR A 119 -7.31 -9.98 8.17
CA TYR A 119 -8.04 -10.88 9.08
C TYR A 119 -9.24 -11.61 8.48
N THR A 120 -9.75 -11.19 7.32
CA THR A 120 -11.08 -11.63 6.83
C THR A 120 -11.04 -12.52 5.59
N VAL A 121 -9.90 -12.59 4.89
CA VAL A 121 -9.82 -13.17 3.54
C VAL A 121 -9.86 -14.71 3.53
N ASN A 122 -9.50 -15.38 4.63
CA ASN A 122 -9.39 -16.85 4.64
C ASN A 122 -10.74 -17.60 4.70
N VAL A 123 -11.86 -16.91 4.98
CA VAL A 123 -13.19 -17.52 5.06
C VAL A 123 -13.90 -17.53 3.71
N LEU A 124 -13.64 -16.54 2.85
CA LEU A 124 -14.20 -16.45 1.50
C LEU A 124 -13.32 -17.25 0.51
N SER A 125 -13.95 -17.94 -0.45
CA SER A 125 -13.18 -18.53 -1.54
C SER A 125 -12.74 -17.43 -2.52
N LYS A 126 -11.65 -17.64 -3.28
CA LYS A 126 -11.15 -16.64 -4.23
C LYS A 126 -12.23 -16.10 -5.19
N LYS A 127 -13.05 -16.99 -5.76
CA LYS A 127 -14.17 -16.61 -6.64
C LYS A 127 -15.23 -15.75 -5.92
N GLN A 128 -15.52 -16.05 -4.65
CA GLN A 128 -16.46 -15.25 -3.85
C GLN A 128 -15.85 -13.89 -3.51
N LEU A 129 -14.57 -13.85 -3.18
CA LEU A 129 -13.86 -12.61 -2.92
C LEU A 129 -13.86 -11.72 -4.17
N GLU A 130 -13.47 -12.25 -5.33
CA GLU A 130 -13.47 -11.53 -6.61
C GLU A 130 -14.85 -10.94 -6.92
N LYS A 131 -15.91 -11.73 -6.76
CA LYS A 131 -17.28 -11.26 -6.95
C LYS A 131 -17.65 -10.13 -5.98
N VAL A 132 -17.38 -10.29 -4.68
CA VAL A 132 -17.68 -9.26 -3.67
C VAL A 132 -16.86 -7.99 -3.92
N THR A 133 -15.61 -8.12 -4.36
CA THR A 133 -14.78 -6.96 -4.71
C THR A 133 -15.32 -6.24 -5.94
N GLN A 134 -15.77 -6.95 -6.98
CA GLN A 134 -16.35 -6.34 -8.18
C GLN A 134 -17.68 -5.65 -7.90
N GLU A 135 -18.55 -6.27 -7.11
CA GLU A 135 -19.81 -5.64 -6.69
C GLU A 135 -19.53 -4.38 -5.84
N ALA A 136 -18.54 -4.43 -4.95
CA ALA A 136 -18.14 -3.30 -4.12
C ALA A 136 -17.46 -2.17 -4.91
N THR A 137 -16.67 -2.47 -5.95
CA THR A 137 -16.10 -1.43 -6.83
C THR A 137 -17.21 -0.71 -7.58
N VAL A 138 -18.17 -1.45 -8.14
CA VAL A 138 -19.31 -0.87 -8.87
C VAL A 138 -20.16 -0.01 -7.94
N GLU A 139 -20.43 -0.48 -6.71
CA GLU A 139 -21.14 0.32 -5.70
C GLU A 139 -20.38 1.59 -5.32
N ALA A 140 -19.07 1.51 -5.11
CA ALA A 140 -18.23 2.68 -4.83
C ALA A 140 -18.29 3.67 -5.98
N GLU A 141 -18.18 3.20 -7.22
CA GLU A 141 -18.24 4.02 -8.43
C GLU A 141 -19.61 4.68 -8.61
N HIS A 142 -20.70 4.02 -8.21
CA HIS A 142 -22.05 4.60 -8.24
C HIS A 142 -22.38 5.51 -7.05
N SER A 143 -21.50 5.60 -6.04
CA SER A 143 -21.74 6.50 -4.91
C SER A 143 -21.75 7.96 -5.37
N GLN A 144 -22.62 8.77 -4.75
CA GLN A 144 -22.74 10.19 -5.09
C GLN A 144 -21.41 10.94 -4.90
N GLU A 145 -20.65 10.60 -3.85
CA GLU A 145 -19.33 11.17 -3.57
C GLU A 145 -18.30 10.82 -4.64
N TYR A 146 -18.28 9.58 -5.13
CA TYR A 146 -17.38 9.20 -6.22
C TYR A 146 -17.76 9.90 -7.53
N GLN A 147 -19.06 10.02 -7.82
CA GLN A 147 -19.54 10.69 -9.03
C GLN A 147 -19.24 12.20 -9.02
N SER A 148 -19.34 12.88 -7.87
CA SER A 148 -18.91 14.28 -7.77
C SER A 148 -17.40 14.43 -7.99
N LEU A 149 -16.59 13.56 -7.38
CA LEU A 149 -15.14 13.58 -7.58
C LEU A 149 -14.74 13.25 -9.02
N LEU A 150 -15.48 12.36 -9.69
CA LEU A 150 -15.28 12.06 -11.10
C LEU A 150 -15.61 13.27 -11.99
N ALA A 151 -16.70 14.00 -11.68
CA ALA A 151 -17.04 15.23 -12.38
C ALA A 151 -15.95 16.30 -12.20
N ASP A 152 -15.46 16.49 -10.97
CA ASP A 152 -14.36 17.42 -10.69
C ASP A 152 -13.09 17.02 -11.45
N LYS A 153 -12.74 15.73 -11.45
CA LYS A 153 -11.61 15.20 -12.22
C LYS A 153 -11.74 15.52 -13.71
N LEU A 154 -12.91 15.29 -14.29
CA LEU A 154 -13.17 15.59 -15.71
C LEU A 154 -13.14 17.08 -16.01
N ALA A 155 -13.62 17.92 -15.08
CA ALA A 155 -13.55 19.38 -15.20
C ALA A 155 -12.09 19.86 -15.22
N LEU A 156 -11.21 19.28 -14.39
CA LEU A 156 -9.77 19.55 -14.44
C LEU A 156 -9.14 19.04 -15.75
N GLU A 157 -9.43 17.81 -16.17
CA GLU A 157 -8.87 17.23 -17.40
C GLU A 157 -9.30 17.97 -18.67
N SER A 158 -10.48 18.59 -18.66
CA SER A 158 -10.99 19.40 -19.77
C SER A 158 -10.70 20.90 -19.64
N ASN A 159 -10.00 21.33 -18.59
CA ASN A 159 -9.67 22.73 -18.38
C ASN A 159 -8.70 23.22 -19.46
N GLN A 160 -9.19 24.09 -20.34
CA GLN A 160 -8.43 24.61 -21.48
C GLN A 160 -7.19 25.41 -21.04
N THR A 161 -7.27 26.16 -19.94
CA THR A 161 -6.15 26.95 -19.40
C THR A 161 -5.05 26.04 -18.87
N LEU A 162 -5.42 24.97 -18.16
CA LEU A 162 -4.49 23.95 -17.69
C LEU A 162 -3.79 23.26 -18.86
N LEU A 163 -4.54 22.80 -19.85
CA LEU A 163 -4.00 22.13 -21.03
C LEU A 163 -3.09 23.06 -21.85
N TYR A 164 -3.46 24.33 -21.98
CA TYR A 164 -2.64 25.33 -22.64
C TYR A 164 -1.29 25.47 -21.95
N PHE A 165 -1.25 25.76 -20.65
CA PHE A 165 0.00 25.96 -19.93
C PHE A 165 0.85 24.68 -19.83
N LEU A 166 0.22 23.52 -19.66
CA LEU A 166 0.92 22.23 -19.74
C LEU A 166 1.61 22.03 -21.09
N SER A 167 0.98 22.43 -22.19
CA SER A 167 1.56 22.29 -23.53
C SER A 167 2.80 23.16 -23.76
N LEU A 168 3.00 24.20 -22.95
CA LEU A 168 4.17 25.08 -23.03
C LEU A 168 5.37 24.48 -22.27
N ILE A 169 5.11 23.59 -21.32
CA ILE A 169 6.14 22.95 -20.49
C ILE A 169 6.66 21.70 -21.20
N PRO A 170 7.99 21.50 -21.29
CA PRO A 170 8.53 20.25 -21.79
C PRO A 170 8.14 19.07 -20.89
N ASP A 171 7.70 17.96 -21.48
CA ASP A 171 7.20 16.76 -20.78
C ASP A 171 8.10 16.28 -19.63
N ASN A 172 9.42 16.44 -19.77
CA ASN A 172 10.40 16.05 -18.76
C ASN A 172 10.25 16.80 -17.42
N PHE A 173 9.56 17.94 -17.40
CA PHE A 173 9.36 18.81 -16.24
C PHE A 173 7.89 18.91 -15.79
N ALA A 174 6.98 18.15 -16.40
CA ALA A 174 5.54 18.20 -16.12
C ALA A 174 5.13 17.41 -14.87
N ASN A 175 5.91 17.49 -13.79
CA ASN A 175 5.62 16.84 -12.51
C ASN A 175 5.49 17.86 -11.38
N LEU A 176 4.68 17.52 -10.38
CA LEU A 176 4.41 18.36 -9.21
C LEU A 176 5.67 18.77 -8.44
N THR A 177 6.63 17.84 -8.30
CA THR A 177 7.92 18.09 -7.64
C THR A 177 8.81 19.03 -8.45
N ASP A 178 8.75 18.94 -9.77
CA ASP A 178 9.52 19.79 -10.66
C ASP A 178 8.97 21.22 -10.63
N PHE A 179 7.64 21.40 -10.60
CA PHE A 179 7.01 22.70 -10.44
C PHE A 179 7.35 23.35 -9.09
N ALA A 180 7.23 22.61 -8.00
CA ALA A 180 7.62 23.11 -6.68
C ALA A 180 9.10 23.54 -6.63
N GLY A 181 9.98 22.72 -7.20
CA GLY A 181 11.41 23.03 -7.28
C GLY A 181 11.69 24.31 -8.07
N MET A 182 11.12 24.43 -9.27
CA MET A 182 11.31 25.62 -10.12
C MET A 182 10.70 26.88 -9.52
N LEU A 183 9.54 26.78 -8.84
CA LEU A 183 8.91 27.89 -8.13
C LEU A 183 9.84 28.48 -7.07
N VAL A 184 10.48 27.63 -6.26
CA VAL A 184 11.42 28.10 -5.22
C VAL A 184 12.57 28.89 -5.85
N TRP A 185 13.16 28.41 -6.95
CA TRP A 185 14.26 29.11 -7.62
C TRP A 185 13.85 30.46 -8.20
N LEU A 186 12.64 30.56 -8.75
CA LEU A 186 12.10 31.81 -9.29
C LEU A 186 11.75 32.80 -8.18
N GLN A 187 11.11 32.33 -7.09
CA GLN A 187 10.74 33.16 -5.93
C GLN A 187 11.96 33.68 -5.17
N ASP A 188 13.04 32.90 -5.09
CA ASP A 188 14.30 33.29 -4.45
C ASP A 188 15.16 34.23 -5.32
N PHE A 189 14.67 34.69 -6.48
CA PHE A 189 15.41 35.51 -7.45
C PHE A 189 16.69 34.84 -8.00
N ARG A 190 16.81 33.52 -7.84
CA ARG A 190 17.97 32.75 -8.32
C ARG A 190 17.83 32.35 -9.78
N ALA A 191 16.62 32.43 -10.32
CA ALA A 191 16.33 32.28 -11.73
C ALA A 191 15.45 33.43 -12.22
N THR A 192 15.66 33.81 -13.48
CA THR A 192 14.92 34.88 -14.16
C THR A 192 14.00 34.36 -15.26
N ASN A 193 14.23 33.14 -15.72
CA ASN A 193 13.45 32.46 -16.75
C ASN A 193 13.31 30.96 -16.45
N PHE A 194 12.44 30.28 -17.21
CA PHE A 194 12.13 28.87 -17.01
C PHE A 194 13.35 27.97 -17.21
N GLN A 195 14.15 28.18 -18.26
CA GLN A 195 15.33 27.37 -18.54
C GLN A 195 16.38 27.42 -17.41
N GLU A 196 16.60 28.60 -16.83
CA GLU A 196 17.51 28.78 -15.70
C GLU A 196 17.00 28.07 -14.45
N ALA A 197 15.71 28.23 -14.12
CA ALA A 197 15.07 27.53 -13.00
C ALA A 197 15.12 26.01 -13.18
N ALA A 198 14.85 25.52 -14.38
CA ALA A 198 14.89 24.10 -14.74
C ALA A 198 16.32 23.52 -14.60
N ASN A 199 17.34 24.25 -15.05
CA ASN A 199 18.73 23.82 -14.95
C ASN A 199 19.22 23.78 -13.48
N LEU A 200 18.89 24.80 -12.69
CA LEU A 200 19.20 24.83 -11.26
C LEU A 200 18.53 23.67 -10.52
N TRP A 201 17.26 23.42 -10.82
CA TRP A 201 16.52 22.31 -10.24
C TRP A 201 17.11 20.94 -10.60
N ARG A 202 17.51 20.71 -11.86
CA ARG A 202 18.19 19.46 -12.26
C ARG A 202 19.51 19.27 -11.55
N THR A 203 20.25 20.35 -11.34
CA THR A 203 21.51 20.32 -10.61
C THR A 203 21.28 19.90 -9.16
N GLU A 204 20.25 20.48 -8.51
CA GLU A 204 19.86 20.11 -7.15
C GLU A 204 19.39 18.65 -7.04
N GLN A 205 18.52 18.19 -7.94
CA GLN A 205 18.09 16.79 -8.00
C GLN A 205 19.28 15.83 -8.17
N HIS A 206 20.23 16.18 -9.03
CA HIS A 206 21.45 15.40 -9.23
C HIS A 206 22.29 15.34 -7.93
N GLN A 207 22.51 16.48 -7.28
CA GLN A 207 23.24 16.55 -6.01
C GLN A 207 22.57 15.71 -4.91
N GLN A 208 21.25 15.81 -4.77
CA GLN A 208 20.49 15.01 -3.80
C GLN A 208 20.60 13.51 -4.09
N SER A 209 20.53 13.10 -5.36
CA SER A 209 20.73 11.70 -5.78
C SER A 209 22.12 11.19 -5.41
N VAL A 210 23.17 11.95 -5.73
CA VAL A 210 24.56 11.61 -5.38
C VAL A 210 24.73 11.51 -3.87
N MET A 211 24.20 12.45 -3.10
CA MET A 211 24.26 12.44 -1.63
C MET A 211 23.54 11.22 -1.04
N ASN A 212 22.38 10.84 -1.58
CA ASN A 212 21.64 9.68 -1.14
C ASN A 212 22.38 8.38 -1.47
N GLN A 213 23.00 8.29 -2.65
CA GLN A 213 23.87 7.18 -3.00
C GLN A 213 25.06 7.09 -2.05
N GLN A 214 25.76 8.19 -1.79
CA GLN A 214 26.89 8.22 -0.84
C GLN A 214 26.47 7.79 0.57
N LYS A 215 25.29 8.21 1.06
CA LYS A 215 24.73 7.74 2.34
C LYS A 215 24.50 6.22 2.32
N LYS A 216 23.93 5.69 1.23
CA LYS A 216 23.71 4.24 1.06
C LYS A 216 25.03 3.47 1.05
N TRP A 217 26.04 3.96 0.33
CA TRP A 217 27.40 3.40 0.33
C TRP A 217 27.99 3.41 1.74
N ARG A 218 27.95 4.55 2.44
CA ARG A 218 28.45 4.68 3.81
C ARG A 218 27.79 3.71 4.77
N ASN A 219 26.46 3.54 4.67
CA ASN A 219 25.72 2.60 5.50
C ASN A 219 26.07 1.14 5.19
N ASN A 220 26.24 0.81 3.91
CA ASN A 220 26.69 -0.51 3.50
C ASN A 220 28.11 -0.81 4.03
N TRP A 221 29.04 0.13 3.87
CA TRP A 221 30.40 0.02 4.40
C TRP A 221 30.45 -0.08 5.93
N ARG A 222 29.61 0.69 6.64
CA ARG A 222 29.44 0.51 8.10
C ARG A 222 28.91 -0.88 8.45
N GLY A 223 27.94 -1.40 7.70
CA GLY A 223 27.43 -2.76 7.88
C GLY A 223 28.50 -3.83 7.62
N VAL A 224 29.34 -3.64 6.61
CA VAL A 224 30.49 -4.51 6.31
C VAL A 224 31.53 -4.41 7.43
N MET A 225 31.92 -3.20 7.85
CA MET A 225 32.84 -3.00 8.97
C MET A 225 32.31 -3.62 10.27
N LEU A 226 31.03 -3.47 10.60
CA LEU A 226 30.41 -4.09 11.78
C LEU A 226 30.46 -5.63 11.71
N LYS A 227 30.25 -6.21 10.53
CA LYS A 227 30.40 -7.66 10.32
C LYS A 227 31.86 -8.10 10.47
N PHE A 228 32.81 -7.34 9.92
CA PHE A 228 34.23 -7.60 10.09
C PHE A 228 34.67 -7.47 11.55
N HIS A 229 34.25 -6.41 12.25
CA HIS A 229 34.57 -6.20 13.66
C HIS A 229 34.01 -7.32 14.55
N ASN A 230 32.76 -7.73 14.33
CA ASN A 230 32.17 -8.89 15.01
C ASN A 230 32.88 -10.20 14.67
N CYS A 231 33.40 -10.35 13.46
CA CYS A 231 34.19 -11.52 13.05
C CYS A 231 35.57 -11.53 13.74
N VAL A 232 36.22 -10.37 13.83
CA VAL A 232 37.52 -10.19 14.51
C VAL A 232 37.38 -10.40 16.02
N ILE A 233 36.31 -9.90 16.66
CA ILE A 233 36.02 -10.16 18.08
C ILE A 233 35.81 -11.66 18.32
N ARG A 234 35.02 -12.35 17.49
CA ARG A 234 34.87 -13.82 17.61
C ARG A 234 36.19 -14.57 17.44
N ARG A 235 37.11 -14.05 16.62
CA ARG A 235 38.45 -14.63 16.46
C ARG A 235 39.34 -14.37 17.67
N SER A 236 39.26 -13.19 18.30
CA SER A 236 40.04 -12.89 19.51
C SER A 236 39.50 -13.63 20.75
N ASP A 237 38.19 -13.88 20.83
CA ASP A 237 37.58 -14.72 21.87
C ASP A 237 37.93 -16.21 21.68
N PHE A 238 38.08 -16.68 20.44
CA PHE A 238 38.59 -18.01 20.10
C PHE A 238 40.05 -18.19 20.53
N VAL A 239 40.91 -17.19 20.30
CA VAL A 239 42.32 -17.21 20.73
C VAL A 239 42.46 -17.09 22.25
N ARG A 240 41.52 -16.46 22.95
CA ARG A 240 41.51 -16.34 24.43
C ARG A 240 40.77 -17.47 25.16
N GLY A 241 40.43 -18.56 24.47
CA GLY A 241 39.87 -19.77 25.09
C GLY A 241 38.51 -19.58 25.77
N ARG A 242 37.76 -18.52 25.41
CA ARG A 242 36.49 -18.16 26.06
C ARG A 242 35.36 -18.12 25.04
N LEU A 243 34.95 -19.27 24.49
CA LEU A 243 33.55 -19.59 24.18
C LEU A 243 33.34 -21.00 23.61
N ILE A 244 32.30 -21.61 24.15
CA ILE A 244 31.72 -22.93 23.85
C ILE A 244 31.33 -23.02 22.37
N TRP A 245 31.74 -24.11 21.74
CA TRP A 245 31.50 -24.43 20.33
C TRP A 245 30.01 -24.46 19.98
N LYS A 246 29.57 -23.58 19.06
CA LYS A 246 28.45 -23.84 18.16
C LYS A 246 28.91 -23.57 16.72
N MET A 247 29.16 -24.64 15.97
CA MET A 247 29.54 -24.57 14.55
C MET A 247 28.40 -23.96 13.70
N PRO A 248 28.70 -23.07 12.74
CA PRO A 248 27.74 -22.62 11.75
C PRO A 248 27.60 -23.65 10.62
N ARG A 249 26.36 -23.89 10.17
CA ARG A 249 26.03 -24.82 9.08
C ARG A 249 26.69 -24.37 7.76
N GLN A 250 27.19 -25.34 6.99
CA GLN A 250 27.99 -25.19 5.75
C GLN A 250 27.37 -24.27 4.67
N GLY A 251 26.08 -23.95 4.72
CA GLY A 251 25.42 -23.07 3.74
C GLY A 251 25.82 -21.58 3.81
N GLN A 252 26.45 -21.10 4.89
CA GLN A 252 26.86 -19.69 4.99
C GLN A 252 28.18 -19.36 4.28
N LEU A 253 29.05 -20.35 4.04
CA LEU A 253 30.34 -20.14 3.38
C LEU A 253 30.22 -19.97 1.87
N SER A 254 29.20 -20.58 1.25
CA SER A 254 28.98 -20.47 -0.20
C SER A 254 28.52 -19.07 -0.60
N ARG A 255 27.65 -18.42 0.19
CA ARG A 255 27.19 -17.04 -0.08
C ARG A 255 28.26 -15.97 0.10
N MET A 256 29.27 -16.21 0.94
CA MET A 256 30.40 -15.30 1.08
C MET A 256 31.35 -15.35 -0.14
N ARG A 257 31.37 -16.46 -0.88
CA ARG A 257 32.22 -16.61 -2.06
C ARG A 257 31.63 -15.95 -3.31
N GLU A 258 30.30 -15.84 -3.39
CA GLU A 258 29.61 -15.08 -4.44
C GLU A 258 29.69 -13.56 -4.25
N LEU A 259 29.65 -13.07 -3.00
CA LEU A 259 29.71 -11.63 -2.70
C LEU A 259 31.09 -10.99 -2.88
N MET A 260 32.12 -11.75 -3.22
CA MET A 260 33.47 -11.23 -3.52
C MET A 260 33.83 -11.28 -5.02
N LYS A 261 32.87 -11.67 -5.89
CA LYS A 261 33.08 -11.74 -7.35
C LYS A 261 32.36 -10.65 -8.16
N ASN A 262 31.61 -9.76 -7.50
CA ASN A 262 31.01 -8.54 -8.07
C ASN A 262 31.44 -7.33 -7.23
#